data_AF-A0A1V1TG15-F1
#
_entry.id   AF-A0A1V1TG15-F1
#
_cell.length_a   1.000
_cell.length_b   1.000
_cell.length_c   1.000
_cell.angle_alpha   90.00
_cell.angle_beta   90.00
_cell.angle_gamma   90.00
#
_symmetry.space_group_name_H-M   'P 1'
#
loop_
_entity.id
_entity.type
_entity.pdbx_description
1 polymer ?
#
loop_
_entity_poly.entity_id
_entity_poly.type
_entity_poly.pdbx_seq_one_letter_code
_entity_poly.pdbx_strand_id
1 'polypeptide(L)'
;MVNKNESIVITEAGTWGCSIALELARNGYHSVTVLDREDVPSSIAAGNDLNKFMEEDIPRALSLKTTHAAYAWNRFHDLCTTAWLNDPVYKPYYHRTGYVVTASSDAAYEALLKDISRHENEYRKVVSAEQFQNTMPQGARAGEFEGWKGLRSGRHHSGYGL
;
A
#
# COMPACT_ATOMS: atom_id res chain seq x y z
N MET A 1 7.12 -27.53 -17.97
CA MET A 1 7.39 -26.88 -16.68
C MET A 1 8.90 -26.73 -16.56
N VAL A 2 9.36 -25.57 -16.09
CA VAL A 2 10.80 -25.32 -15.81
C VAL A 2 11.25 -26.21 -14.65
N ASN A 3 12.43 -26.80 -14.73
CA ASN A 3 12.96 -27.68 -13.67
C ASN A 3 13.34 -26.85 -12.43
N LYS A 4 12.95 -27.31 -11.24
CA LYS A 4 13.21 -26.63 -9.95
C LYS A 4 14.68 -26.59 -9.55
N ASN A 5 15.50 -27.41 -10.20
CA ASN A 5 16.95 -27.45 -10.03
C ASN A 5 17.71 -26.61 -11.07
N GLU A 6 17.01 -26.00 -12.03
CA GLU A 6 17.67 -25.03 -12.93
C GLU A 6 18.15 -23.82 -12.15
N SER A 7 19.31 -23.30 -12.57
CA SER A 7 19.90 -22.10 -11.97
C SER A 7 19.14 -20.86 -12.41
N ILE A 8 18.73 -20.04 -11.43
CA ILE A 8 18.05 -18.76 -11.63
C ILE A 8 18.93 -17.66 -11.04
N VAL A 9 19.16 -16.62 -11.83
CA VAL A 9 19.84 -15.40 -11.38
C VAL A 9 18.84 -14.26 -11.37
N ILE A 10 18.73 -13.58 -10.22
CA ILE A 10 17.97 -12.34 -10.06
C ILE A 10 18.98 -11.20 -9.98
N THR A 11 18.84 -10.22 -10.86
CA THR A 11 19.63 -8.98 -10.81
C THR A 11 18.87 -7.95 -9.99
N GLU A 12 19.53 -7.42 -8.96
CA GLU A 12 19.05 -6.48 -7.93
C GLU A 12 18.28 -7.15 -6.78
N ALA A 13 18.72 -6.89 -5.55
CA ALA A 13 18.13 -7.31 -4.28
C ALA A 13 17.27 -6.19 -3.66
N GLY A 14 16.56 -5.44 -4.51
CA GLY A 14 15.56 -4.45 -4.10
C GLY A 14 14.22 -5.08 -3.69
N THR A 15 13.16 -4.25 -3.61
CA THR A 15 11.81 -4.68 -3.19
C THR A 15 11.31 -5.90 -3.96
N TRP A 16 11.39 -5.86 -5.28
CA TRP A 16 10.90 -6.96 -6.12
C TRP A 16 11.87 -8.13 -6.19
N GLY A 17 13.18 -7.87 -6.25
CA GLY A 17 14.19 -8.93 -6.29
C GLY A 17 14.13 -9.86 -5.07
N CYS A 18 14.05 -9.28 -3.87
CA CYS A 18 13.87 -10.04 -2.63
C CYS A 18 12.52 -10.78 -2.59
N SER A 19 11.43 -10.16 -3.05
CA SER A 19 10.11 -10.81 -3.12
C SER A 19 10.10 -12.01 -4.08
N ILE A 20 10.71 -11.86 -5.26
CA ILE A 20 10.84 -12.95 -6.25
C ILE A 20 11.69 -14.09 -5.68
N ALA A 21 12.83 -13.77 -5.06
CA ALA A 21 13.70 -14.78 -4.44
C ALA A 21 12.95 -15.58 -3.35
N LEU A 22 12.20 -14.88 -2.49
CA LEU A 22 11.38 -15.51 -1.46
C LEU A 22 10.32 -16.44 -2.07
N GLU A 23 9.60 -15.97 -3.08
CA GLU A 23 8.55 -16.79 -3.71
C GLU A 23 9.13 -17.97 -4.50
N LEU A 24 10.27 -17.84 -5.16
CA LEU A 24 10.98 -18.97 -5.77
C LEU A 24 11.37 -20.02 -4.72
N ALA A 25 11.95 -19.59 -3.59
CA ALA A 25 12.30 -20.49 -2.49
C ALA A 25 11.06 -21.21 -1.92
N ARG A 26 9.97 -20.47 -1.65
CA ARG A 26 8.68 -21.03 -1.20
C ARG A 26 8.08 -22.03 -2.18
N ASN A 27 8.30 -21.83 -3.48
CA ASN A 27 7.85 -22.70 -4.56
C ASN A 27 8.85 -23.83 -4.90
N GLY A 28 9.83 -24.09 -4.03
CA GLY A 28 10.73 -25.24 -4.12
C GLY A 28 11.84 -25.10 -5.17
N TYR A 29 12.19 -23.89 -5.61
CA TYR A 29 13.39 -23.68 -6.40
C TYR A 29 14.62 -23.68 -5.48
N HIS A 30 15.65 -24.44 -5.83
CA HIS A 30 16.80 -24.69 -4.96
C HIS A 30 18.08 -23.99 -5.39
N SER A 31 18.14 -23.47 -6.63
CA SER A 31 19.33 -22.83 -7.19
C SER A 31 19.01 -21.38 -7.60
N VAL A 32 18.81 -20.52 -6.60
CA VAL A 32 18.51 -19.08 -6.81
C VAL A 32 19.68 -18.25 -6.29
N THR A 33 20.27 -17.43 -7.16
CA THR A 33 21.31 -16.46 -6.81
C THR A 33 20.77 -15.05 -7.04
N VAL A 34 20.88 -14.19 -6.02
CA VAL A 34 20.54 -12.77 -6.13
C VAL A 34 21.82 -11.96 -6.15
N LEU A 35 21.98 -11.09 -7.15
CA LEU A 35 23.15 -10.23 -7.31
C LEU A 35 22.73 -8.78 -7.11
N ASP A 36 23.39 -8.08 -6.19
CA ASP A 36 23.24 -6.63 -6.01
C ASP A 36 24.64 -5.99 -5.92
N ARG A 37 24.70 -4.67 -6.12
CA ARG A 37 25.94 -3.89 -5.99
C ARG A 37 26.29 -3.61 -4.53
N GLU A 38 25.31 -3.69 -3.64
CA GLU A 38 25.43 -3.40 -2.21
C GLU A 38 24.82 -4.52 -1.38
N ASP A 39 25.16 -4.57 -0.09
CA ASP A 39 24.49 -5.47 0.85
C ASP A 39 23.02 -5.05 1.04
N VAL A 40 22.17 -6.02 1.39
CA VAL A 40 20.75 -5.76 1.69
C VAL A 40 20.62 -5.19 3.13
N PRO A 41 19.88 -4.08 3.33
CA PRO A 41 19.17 -3.29 2.33
C PRO A 41 20.10 -2.31 1.58
N SER A 42 20.04 -2.37 0.24
CA SER A 42 20.80 -1.48 -0.64
C SER A 42 20.40 -0.02 -0.41
N SER A 43 21.38 0.88 -0.32
CA SER A 43 21.18 2.31 -0.04
C SER A 43 20.45 3.04 -1.18
N ILE A 44 20.47 2.48 -2.39
CA ILE A 44 19.79 3.04 -3.58
C ILE A 44 18.44 2.39 -3.86
N ALA A 45 18.05 1.35 -3.11
CA ALA A 45 16.76 0.71 -3.30
C ALA A 45 15.63 1.65 -2.87
N ALA A 46 14.65 1.90 -3.73
CA ALA A 46 13.51 2.75 -3.41
C ALA A 46 12.68 2.25 -2.20
N GLY A 47 12.76 0.94 -1.91
CA GLY A 47 12.14 0.32 -0.74
C GLY A 47 12.98 0.35 0.53
N ASN A 48 14.24 0.81 0.48
CA ASN A 48 15.04 1.08 1.68
C ASN A 48 14.59 2.42 2.28
N ASP A 49 13.47 2.36 2.98
CA ASP A 49 12.80 3.51 3.58
C ASP A 49 12.24 3.09 4.94
N LEU A 50 12.12 4.03 5.87
CA LEU A 50 11.55 3.77 7.19
C LEU A 50 10.07 3.41 7.13
N ASN A 51 9.35 3.94 6.14
CA ASN A 51 7.95 3.63 5.91
C ASN A 51 7.57 3.78 4.43
N LYS A 52 6.50 3.08 4.04
CA LYS A 52 5.82 3.26 2.76
C LYS A 52 4.32 3.21 2.98
N PHE A 53 3.60 3.86 2.08
CA PHE A 53 2.15 3.81 2.07
C PHE A 53 1.64 2.48 1.53
N MET A 54 0.68 1.87 2.23
CA MET A 54 -0.04 0.69 1.76
C MET A 54 -1.53 0.94 1.91
N GLU A 55 -2.23 1.00 0.78
CA GLU A 55 -3.67 1.06 0.70
C GLU A 55 -4.24 -0.36 0.63
N GLU A 56 -5.12 -0.71 1.57
CA GLU A 56 -5.80 -2.00 1.52
C GLU A 56 -6.74 -2.10 0.34
N ASP A 57 -6.90 -3.32 -0.17
CA ASP A 57 -7.97 -3.59 -1.10
C ASP A 57 -9.32 -3.38 -0.44
N ILE A 58 -10.14 -2.72 -1.22
CA ILE A 58 -11.57 -2.66 -1.03
C ILE A 58 -12.09 -3.83 -1.85
N PRO A 59 -12.91 -4.75 -1.30
CA PRO A 59 -13.62 -5.75 -2.09
C PRO A 59 -14.47 -5.05 -3.15
N ARG A 60 -13.83 -4.75 -4.27
CA ARG A 60 -14.48 -4.22 -5.45
C ARG A 60 -15.26 -5.42 -5.92
N ALA A 61 -16.58 -5.32 -5.92
CA ALA A 61 -17.36 -6.15 -6.83
C ALA A 61 -16.69 -5.91 -8.18
N LEU A 62 -15.99 -6.92 -8.71
CA LEU A 62 -15.35 -6.88 -10.01
C LEU A 62 -16.50 -6.69 -10.99
N SER A 63 -16.85 -5.42 -11.18
CA SER A 63 -17.85 -5.01 -12.14
C SER A 63 -17.39 -5.60 -13.45
N LEU A 64 -18.28 -6.31 -14.13
CA LEU A 64 -18.04 -7.09 -15.35
C LEU A 64 -17.61 -6.21 -16.56
N LYS A 65 -17.09 -5.00 -16.30
CA LYS A 65 -16.63 -3.97 -17.24
C LYS A 65 -15.36 -3.28 -16.71
N THR A 66 -14.39 -4.01 -16.18
CA THR A 66 -13.06 -3.46 -15.85
C THR A 66 -12.11 -3.64 -17.03
N THR A 67 -11.26 -2.65 -17.30
CA THR A 67 -10.15 -2.81 -18.23
C THR A 67 -9.15 -3.83 -17.66
N HIS A 68 -8.30 -4.43 -18.51
CA HIS A 68 -7.25 -5.34 -18.03
C HIS A 68 -6.34 -4.67 -16.99
N ALA A 69 -6.06 -3.37 -17.14
CA ALA A 69 -5.26 -2.62 -16.17
C ALA A 69 -5.97 -2.50 -14.81
N ALA A 70 -7.27 -2.17 -14.80
CA ALA A 70 -8.04 -2.11 -13.56
C ALA A 70 -8.16 -3.48 -12.89
N TYR A 71 -8.33 -4.56 -13.67
CA TYR A 71 -8.29 -5.92 -13.15
C TYR A 71 -6.94 -6.26 -12.51
N ALA A 72 -5.83 -5.99 -13.21
CA ALA A 72 -4.49 -6.26 -12.70
C ALA A 72 -4.22 -5.49 -11.40
N TRP A 73 -4.57 -4.20 -11.36
CA TRP A 73 -4.42 -3.37 -10.17
C TRP A 73 -5.18 -3.92 -8.96
N ASN A 74 -6.47 -4.23 -9.14
CA ASN A 74 -7.28 -4.81 -8.07
C ASN A 74 -6.70 -6.14 -7.58
N ARG A 75 -6.21 -6.97 -8.51
CA ARG A 75 -5.63 -8.26 -8.15
C ARG A 75 -4.32 -8.10 -7.36
N PHE A 76 -3.47 -7.14 -7.73
CA PHE A 76 -2.28 -6.81 -6.95
C PHE A 76 -2.64 -6.31 -5.55
N HIS A 77 -3.58 -5.37 -5.44
CA HIS A 77 -4.05 -4.87 -4.15
C HIS A 77 -4.59 -5.97 -3.24
N ASP A 78 -5.43 -6.88 -3.75
CA ASP A 78 -5.98 -8.01 -2.99
C ASP A 78 -4.88 -8.95 -2.47
N LEU A 79 -3.95 -9.34 -3.35
CA LEU A 79 -2.82 -10.20 -3.00
C LEU A 79 -1.90 -9.55 -1.96
N CYS A 80 -1.53 -8.28 -2.17
CA CYS A 80 -0.68 -7.53 -1.25
C CYS A 80 -1.37 -7.32 0.10
N THR A 81 -2.66 -6.97 0.12
CA THR A 81 -3.44 -6.80 1.35
C THR A 81 -3.50 -8.10 2.14
N THR A 82 -3.78 -9.21 1.46
CA THR A 82 -3.80 -10.54 2.07
C THR A 82 -2.45 -10.90 2.68
N ALA A 83 -1.35 -10.63 1.98
CA ALA A 83 -0.01 -10.89 2.46
C ALA A 83 0.35 -10.04 3.69
N TRP A 84 0.14 -8.72 3.64
CA TRP A 84 0.41 -7.81 4.76
C TRP A 84 -0.39 -8.16 6.02
N LEU A 85 -1.61 -8.69 5.89
CA LEU A 85 -2.44 -9.05 7.03
C LEU A 85 -2.09 -10.43 7.64
N ASN A 86 -1.58 -11.36 6.82
CA ASN A 86 -1.55 -12.79 7.19
C ASN A 86 -0.18 -13.46 7.08
N ASP A 87 0.71 -13.01 6.20
CA ASP A 87 2.02 -13.64 6.01
C ASP A 87 2.96 -13.27 7.15
N PRO A 88 3.55 -14.23 7.89
CA PRO A 88 4.43 -13.94 9.02
C PRO A 88 5.71 -13.18 8.66
N VAL A 89 6.14 -13.21 7.39
CA VAL A 89 7.29 -12.42 6.92
C VAL A 89 6.93 -10.93 6.83
N TYR A 90 5.71 -10.61 6.40
CA TYR A 90 5.29 -9.23 6.12
C TYR A 90 4.52 -8.59 7.29
N LYS A 91 3.67 -9.38 7.95
CA LYS A 91 2.71 -8.91 8.97
C LYS A 91 3.31 -8.07 10.10
N PRO A 92 4.51 -8.38 10.66
CA PRO A 92 5.09 -7.56 11.73
C PRO A 92 5.38 -6.11 11.32
N TYR A 93 5.49 -5.82 10.02
CA TYR A 93 5.85 -4.50 9.49
C TYR A 93 4.64 -3.70 8.96
N TYR A 94 3.44 -4.30 8.95
CA TYR A 94 2.23 -3.59 8.50
C TYR A 94 1.53 -2.88 9.66
N HIS A 95 1.51 -1.56 9.61
CA HIS A 95 0.76 -0.71 10.55
C HIS A 95 -0.54 -0.24 9.91
N ARG A 96 -1.65 -0.88 10.27
CA ARG A 96 -2.99 -0.58 9.74
C ARG A 96 -3.59 0.69 10.39
N THR A 97 -3.03 1.84 10.07
CA THR A 97 -3.42 3.16 10.63
C THR A 97 -4.47 3.91 9.80
N GLY A 98 -4.80 3.39 8.62
CA GLY A 98 -5.64 4.09 7.65
C GLY A 98 -4.90 5.24 6.97
N TYR A 99 -5.63 6.03 6.17
CA TYR A 99 -5.04 7.13 5.42
C TYR A 99 -6.00 8.29 5.18
N VAL A 100 -5.43 9.44 4.81
CA VAL A 100 -6.15 10.62 4.36
C VAL A 100 -5.54 11.10 3.06
N VAL A 101 -6.33 11.18 1.99
CA VAL A 101 -5.92 11.82 0.73
C VAL A 101 -6.50 13.22 0.71
N THR A 102 -5.67 14.21 0.39
CA THR A 102 -6.03 15.62 0.53
C THR A 102 -5.72 16.42 -0.73
N ALA A 103 -6.46 17.51 -0.89
CA ALA A 103 -6.32 18.47 -1.96
C ALA A 103 -6.45 19.88 -1.38
N SER A 104 -5.66 20.81 -1.92
CA SER A 104 -5.67 22.23 -1.55
C SER A 104 -6.27 23.14 -2.63
N SER A 105 -6.76 22.55 -3.73
CA SER A 105 -7.51 23.27 -4.77
C SER A 105 -8.82 22.57 -5.07
N ASP A 106 -9.83 23.33 -5.49
CA ASP A 106 -11.13 22.76 -5.84
C ASP A 106 -11.01 21.77 -7.01
N ALA A 107 -10.17 22.06 -8.01
CA ALA A 107 -9.95 21.15 -9.14
C ALA A 107 -9.35 19.80 -8.70
N ALA A 108 -8.38 19.80 -7.77
CA ALA A 108 -7.81 18.58 -7.24
C ALA A 108 -8.82 17.82 -6.35
N TYR A 109 -9.62 18.55 -5.56
CA TYR A 109 -10.65 17.93 -4.73
C TYR A 109 -11.75 17.28 -5.58
N GLU A 110 -12.19 17.92 -6.66
CA GLU A 110 -13.13 17.32 -7.62
C GLU A 110 -12.54 16.06 -8.28
N ALA A 111 -11.23 16.05 -8.59
CA ALA A 111 -10.56 14.86 -9.09
C ALA A 111 -10.59 13.72 -8.06
N LEU A 112 -10.37 14.01 -6.77
CA LEU A 112 -10.47 13.02 -5.69
C LEU A 112 -11.90 12.46 -5.57
N LEU A 113 -12.93 13.32 -5.61
CA LEU A 113 -14.32 12.89 -5.55
C LEU A 113 -14.69 11.99 -6.74
N LYS A 114 -14.19 12.31 -7.94
CA LYS A 114 -14.40 11.49 -9.12
C LYS A 114 -13.77 10.10 -8.98
N ASP A 115 -12.57 10.02 -8.41
CA ASP A 115 -11.85 8.75 -8.21
C ASP A 115 -12.62 7.81 -7.27
N ILE A 116 -13.26 8.35 -6.24
CA ILE A 116 -14.05 7.58 -5.28
C ILE A 116 -15.54 7.44 -5.62
N SER A 117 -16.02 7.98 -6.75
CA SER A 117 -17.46 8.09 -7.08
C SER A 117 -18.29 6.80 -7.05
N ARG A 118 -17.66 5.62 -7.03
CA ARG A 118 -18.31 4.31 -6.92
C ARG A 118 -18.21 3.66 -5.54
N HIS A 119 -17.50 4.32 -4.63
CA HIS A 119 -17.05 3.80 -3.33
C HIS A 119 -17.14 4.87 -2.24
N GLU A 120 -17.97 5.90 -2.43
CA GLU A 120 -18.06 7.04 -1.52
C GLU A 120 -18.37 6.64 -0.08
N ASN A 121 -19.13 5.55 0.11
CA ASN A 121 -19.49 4.99 1.40
C ASN A 121 -18.30 4.46 2.22
N GLU A 122 -17.13 4.32 1.61
CA GLU A 122 -15.91 3.81 2.25
C GLU A 122 -14.99 4.93 2.75
N TYR A 123 -15.34 6.18 2.43
CA TYR A 123 -14.58 7.36 2.80
C TYR A 123 -15.42 8.29 3.68
N ARG A 124 -14.74 9.02 4.56
CA ARG A 124 -15.32 10.15 5.28
C ARG A 124 -14.70 11.43 4.73
N LYS A 125 -15.54 12.38 4.32
CA LYS A 125 -15.08 13.71 3.92
C LYS A 125 -14.46 14.42 5.13
N VAL A 126 -13.33 15.09 4.90
CA VAL A 126 -12.59 15.89 5.87
C VAL A 126 -12.43 17.27 5.24
N VAL A 127 -13.25 18.23 5.67
CA VAL A 127 -13.42 19.54 5.00
C VAL A 127 -13.23 20.73 5.93
N SER A 128 -12.79 20.49 7.17
CA SER A 128 -12.41 21.54 8.12
C SER A 128 -11.12 21.19 8.85
N ALA A 129 -10.45 22.21 9.38
CA ALA A 129 -9.23 22.05 10.18
C ALA A 129 -9.42 21.10 11.36
N GLU A 130 -10.52 21.29 12.11
CA GLU A 130 -10.89 20.42 13.24
C GLU A 130 -11.02 18.95 12.80
N GLN A 131 -11.65 18.69 11.65
CA GLN A 131 -11.80 17.32 11.16
C GLN A 131 -10.44 16.70 10.78
N PHE A 132 -9.52 17.48 10.20
CA PHE A 132 -8.15 17.02 9.91
C PHE A 132 -7.38 16.70 11.17
N GLN A 133 -7.41 17.61 12.15
CA GLN A 133 -6.76 17.44 13.45
C GLN A 133 -7.28 16.17 14.15
N ASN A 134 -8.59 15.90 14.07
CA ASN A 134 -9.24 14.70 14.60
C ASN A 134 -8.92 13.39 13.85
N THR A 135 -8.16 13.44 12.75
CA THR A 135 -7.62 12.23 12.09
C THR A 135 -6.32 11.74 12.70
N MET A 136 -5.68 12.55 13.54
CA MET A 136 -4.39 12.27 14.16
C MET A 136 -4.56 12.04 15.68
N PRO A 137 -3.58 11.39 16.35
CA PRO A 137 -3.59 11.28 17.81
C PRO A 137 -3.59 12.64 18.51
N GLN A 138 -4.21 12.70 19.69
CA GLN A 138 -4.23 13.91 20.50
C GLN A 138 -2.79 14.35 20.85
N GLY A 139 -2.50 15.63 20.65
CA GLY A 139 -1.16 16.19 20.88
C GLY A 139 -0.22 16.11 19.68
N ALA A 140 -0.63 15.50 18.56
CA ALA A 140 0.07 15.66 17.30
C ALA A 140 0.07 17.14 16.88
N ARG A 141 1.23 17.65 16.44
CA ARG A 141 1.33 19.01 15.90
C ARG A 141 0.66 19.03 14.53
N ALA A 142 -0.47 19.71 14.43
CA ALA A 142 -1.26 19.82 13.22
C ALA A 142 -1.47 21.31 12.88
N GLY A 143 -1.50 21.63 11.59
CA GLY A 143 -1.67 23.02 11.11
C GLY A 143 -3.13 23.46 11.08
N GLU A 144 -3.35 24.62 10.46
CA GLU A 144 -4.68 25.24 10.33
C GLU A 144 -5.50 24.71 9.13
N PHE A 145 -4.88 23.95 8.22
CA PHE A 145 -5.53 23.33 7.04
C PHE A 145 -6.40 24.29 6.21
N GLU A 146 -6.02 25.57 6.10
CA GLU A 146 -6.78 26.57 5.35
C GLU A 146 -6.93 26.18 3.87
N GLY A 147 -8.18 26.06 3.41
CA GLY A 147 -8.50 25.66 2.03
C GLY A 147 -8.31 24.18 1.70
N TRP A 148 -7.86 23.35 2.64
CA TRP A 148 -7.69 21.92 2.42
C TRP A 148 -9.01 21.17 2.55
N LYS A 149 -9.21 20.19 1.66
CA LYS A 149 -10.32 19.24 1.68
C LYS A 149 -9.78 17.86 1.38
N GLY A 150 -10.42 16.82 1.89
CA GLY A 150 -9.90 15.47 1.74
C GLY A 150 -10.88 14.37 2.06
N LEU A 151 -10.36 13.15 1.96
CA LEU A 151 -11.08 11.90 2.15
C LEU A 151 -10.25 11.02 3.09
N ARG A 152 -10.83 10.65 4.23
CA ARG A 152 -10.25 9.69 5.17
C ARG A 152 -10.81 8.30 4.89
N SER A 153 -9.93 7.30 4.81
CA SER A 153 -10.33 5.89 4.69
C SER A 153 -11.18 5.45 5.89
N GLY A 154 -12.31 4.81 5.66
CA GLY A 154 -13.24 4.37 6.71
C GLY A 154 -12.74 3.19 7.56
N ARG A 155 -11.70 2.47 7.11
CA ARG A 155 -11.11 1.33 7.83
C ARG A 155 -10.06 1.80 8.82
N HIS A 156 -10.51 2.24 9.98
CA HIS A 156 -9.65 2.42 11.13
C HIS A 156 -9.73 1.15 11.98
N HIS A 157 -8.62 0.46 12.19
CA HIS A 157 -8.56 -0.47 13.31
C HIS A 157 -8.28 0.38 14.56
N SER A 158 -9.28 0.55 15.41
CA SER A 158 -9.18 1.21 16.72
C SER A 158 -8.42 0.33 17.72
N GLY A 159 -7.23 -0.14 17.33
CA GLY A 159 -6.37 -1.01 18.15
C GLY A 159 -5.31 -0.27 18.95
N TYR A 160 -5.08 1.01 18.66
CA TYR A 160 -4.20 1.86 19.48
C TYR A 160 -5.06 2.70 20.42
N GLY A 161 -5.59 2.04 21.45
CA GLY A 161 -5.78 2.69 22.74
C GLY A 161 -4.40 2.80 23.39
N LEU A 162 -3.80 3.98 23.30
CA LEU A 162 -2.88 4.48 24.31
C LEU A 162 -3.66 5.45 25.19
#